data_AF-A0A3P1BAL0-F1
#
_entry.id   AF-A0A3P1BAL0-F1
#
_cell.length_a   1.000
_cell.length_b   1.000
_cell.length_c   1.000
_cell.angle_alpha   90.00
_cell.angle_beta   90.00
_cell.angle_gamma   90.00
#
_symmetry.space_group_name_H-M   'P 1'
#
loop_
_entity.id
_entity.type
_entity.pdbx_description
1 polymer ?
#
loop_
_entity_poly.entity_id
_entity_poly.type
_entity_poly.pdbx_seq_one_letter_code
_entity_poly.pdbx_strand_id
1 'polypeptide(L)'
;MILTIVLTNWQTMRGWLYGLLGVCSAWNSCQAQEQFLGKTLKEVQTQLSKDRIRYEEQSSPMGDATTLSYSPSESNRKRVDLYIAHFLRFRQDNKNACDLIMSYPMMQQNWVADTLKNRLIQAGFKAMDHSRFWNETRHCSAQLEYVNDLNPYTQQPTKVRMLRVSYTSNPKQPE
;
A
#
# COMPACT_ATOMS: atom_id res chain seq x y z
N MET A 1 -8.58 35.08 -43.18
CA MET A 1 -7.91 34.94 -41.86
C MET A 1 -8.79 34.14 -40.89
N ILE A 2 -9.19 32.92 -41.27
CA ILE A 2 -10.07 32.04 -40.47
C ILE A 2 -9.47 30.63 -40.33
N LEU A 3 -8.52 30.26 -41.20
CA LEU A 3 -7.89 28.93 -41.22
C LEU A 3 -6.87 28.71 -40.08
N THR A 4 -6.34 29.76 -39.46
CA THR A 4 -5.30 29.66 -38.43
C THR A 4 -5.84 29.35 -37.03
N ILE A 5 -7.13 29.64 -36.77
CA ILE A 5 -7.77 29.46 -35.46
C ILE A 5 -8.20 28.00 -35.25
N VAL A 6 -8.48 27.25 -36.32
CA VAL A 6 -8.91 25.84 -36.22
C VAL A 6 -7.74 24.89 -35.90
N LEU A 7 -6.52 25.21 -36.35
CA LEU A 7 -5.33 24.39 -36.10
C LEU A 7 -4.76 24.54 -34.69
N THR A 8 -4.98 25.67 -34.03
CA THR A 8 -4.51 25.92 -32.65
C THR A 8 -5.33 25.14 -31.61
N ASN A 9 -6.60 24.86 -31.89
CA ASN A 9 -7.49 24.12 -30.99
C ASN A 9 -7.24 22.60 -30.98
N TRP A 10 -6.74 22.02 -32.07
CA TRP A 10 -6.46 20.58 -32.11
C TRP A 10 -5.20 20.21 -31.32
N GLN A 11 -4.16 21.05 -31.37
CA GLN A 11 -2.94 20.82 -30.59
C GLN A 11 -3.15 21.01 -29.08
N THR A 12 -4.00 21.96 -28.68
CA THR A 12 -4.36 22.13 -27.27
C THR A 12 -5.25 20.98 -26.77
N MET A 13 -6.24 20.50 -27.53
CA MET A 13 -7.06 19.35 -27.11
C MET A 13 -6.26 18.05 -26.96
N ARG A 14 -5.21 17.83 -27.77
CA ARG A 14 -4.29 16.70 -27.58
C ARG A 14 -3.53 16.80 -26.27
N GLY A 15 -3.08 17.99 -25.88
CA GLY A 15 -2.41 18.22 -24.59
C GLY A 15 -3.29 17.86 -23.38
N TRP A 16 -4.59 18.15 -23.44
CA TRP A 16 -5.55 17.77 -22.39
C TRP A 16 -5.80 16.25 -22.34
N LEU A 17 -5.86 15.57 -23.49
CA LEU A 17 -6.02 14.11 -23.50
C LEU A 17 -4.79 13.37 -22.94
N TYR A 18 -3.57 13.83 -23.25
CA TYR A 18 -2.35 13.27 -22.67
C TYR A 18 -2.15 13.66 -21.19
N GLY A 19 -2.64 14.83 -20.78
CA GLY A 19 -2.71 15.24 -19.38
C GLY A 19 -3.65 14.36 -18.54
N LEU A 20 -4.85 14.06 -19.05
CA LEU A 20 -5.82 13.18 -18.39
C LEU A 20 -5.36 11.71 -18.32
N LEU A 21 -4.68 11.21 -19.34
CA LEU A 21 -4.07 9.86 -19.31
C LEU A 21 -2.89 9.77 -18.32
N GLY A 22 -2.15 10.86 -18.12
CA GLY A 22 -1.11 10.96 -17.09
C GLY A 22 -1.64 11.04 -15.66
N VAL A 23 -2.84 11.59 -15.45
CA VAL A 23 -3.49 11.67 -14.14
C VAL A 23 -4.13 10.34 -13.76
N CYS A 24 -4.71 9.60 -14.72
CA CYS A 24 -5.25 8.26 -14.48
C CYS A 24 -4.17 7.19 -14.20
N SER A 25 -2.95 7.35 -14.73
CA SER A 25 -1.85 6.41 -14.44
C SER A 25 -1.25 6.60 -13.03
N ALA A 26 -1.40 7.79 -12.44
CA ALA A 26 -1.04 8.03 -11.05
C ALA A 26 -2.06 7.41 -10.06
N TRP A 27 -3.32 7.19 -10.47
CA TRP A 27 -4.32 6.51 -9.64
C TRP A 27 -4.08 4.99 -9.51
N ASN A 28 -3.53 4.36 -10.54
CA ASN A 28 -3.25 2.91 -10.51
C ASN A 28 -2.05 2.53 -9.63
N SER A 29 -1.19 3.47 -9.24
CA SER A 29 0.00 3.17 -8.43
C SER A 29 -0.28 3.17 -6.92
N CYS A 30 -1.42 3.69 -6.45
CA CYS A 30 -1.74 3.74 -5.02
C CYS A 30 -2.46 2.48 -4.48
N GLN A 31 -2.90 1.56 -5.34
CA GLN A 31 -3.46 0.24 -4.95
C GLN A 31 -2.39 -0.85 -4.74
N ALA A 32 -1.09 -0.51 -4.82
CA ALA A 32 -0.04 -1.47 -5.14
C ALA A 32 0.38 -2.45 -4.03
N GLN A 33 -0.05 -2.28 -2.77
CA GLN A 33 0.33 -3.21 -1.67
C GLN A 33 -0.81 -4.16 -1.31
N GLU A 34 -2.03 -3.64 -1.20
CA GLU A 34 -3.22 -4.44 -0.88
C GLU A 34 -3.58 -5.44 -1.99
N GLN A 35 -3.08 -5.23 -3.21
CA GLN A 35 -3.26 -6.19 -4.31
C GLN A 35 -2.65 -7.57 -4.05
N PHE A 36 -1.78 -7.72 -3.05
CA PHE A 36 -1.16 -9.00 -2.70
C PHE A 36 -1.96 -9.79 -1.66
N LEU A 37 -2.93 -9.17 -0.98
CA LEU A 37 -3.76 -9.83 0.03
C LEU A 37 -4.64 -10.91 -0.61
N GLY A 38 -4.74 -12.06 0.05
CA GLY A 38 -5.47 -13.23 -0.44
C GLY A 38 -4.84 -13.94 -1.64
N LYS A 39 -3.80 -13.37 -2.27
CA LYS A 39 -3.04 -14.05 -3.32
C LYS A 39 -2.11 -15.08 -2.71
N THR A 40 -1.88 -16.15 -3.47
CA THR A 40 -0.92 -17.18 -3.12
C THR A 40 0.51 -16.65 -3.25
N LEU A 41 1.44 -17.27 -2.51
CA LEU A 41 2.88 -16.97 -2.59
C LEU A 41 3.37 -16.91 -4.04
N LYS A 42 2.99 -17.90 -4.86
CA LYS A 42 3.41 -18.00 -6.27
C LYS A 42 2.88 -16.87 -7.15
N GLU A 43 1.63 -16.45 -6.95
CA GLU A 43 1.04 -15.33 -7.69
C GLU A 43 1.76 -14.03 -7.35
N VAL A 44 2.08 -13.82 -6.06
CA VAL A 44 2.79 -12.63 -5.62
C VAL A 44 4.23 -12.60 -6.15
N GLN A 45 4.97 -13.70 -6.06
CA GLN A 45 6.31 -13.82 -6.63
C GLN A 45 6.32 -13.54 -8.15
N THR A 46 5.32 -14.06 -8.87
CA THR A 46 5.17 -13.84 -10.33
C THR A 46 4.95 -12.36 -10.63
N GLN A 47 4.10 -11.70 -9.83
CA GLN A 47 3.82 -10.29 -9.99
C GLN A 47 5.05 -9.42 -9.67
N LEU A 48 5.72 -9.64 -8.53
CA LEU A 48 6.93 -8.90 -8.16
C LEU A 48 8.03 -9.06 -9.22
N SER A 49 8.20 -10.27 -9.76
CA SER A 49 9.15 -10.54 -10.85
C SER A 49 8.80 -9.80 -12.13
N LYS A 50 7.51 -9.76 -12.51
CA LYS A 50 7.02 -9.00 -13.67
C LYS A 50 7.33 -7.50 -13.53
N ASP A 51 7.15 -6.98 -12.32
CA ASP A 51 7.39 -5.57 -12.00
C ASP A 51 8.89 -5.27 -11.73
N ARG A 52 9.76 -6.28 -11.85
CA ARG A 52 11.22 -6.22 -11.60
C ARG A 52 11.57 -5.78 -10.18
N ILE A 53 10.69 -6.06 -9.23
CA ILE A 53 10.91 -5.78 -7.82
C ILE A 53 11.70 -6.94 -7.22
N ARG A 54 12.84 -6.63 -6.60
CA ARG A 54 13.61 -7.63 -5.84
C ARG A 54 12.92 -7.92 -4.52
N TYR A 55 12.92 -9.18 -4.15
CA TYR A 55 12.36 -9.65 -2.88
C TYR A 55 13.24 -10.74 -2.28
N GLU A 56 13.19 -10.89 -0.97
CA GLU A 56 13.81 -12.01 -0.25
C GLU A 56 12.70 -12.84 0.39
N GLU A 57 12.91 -14.15 0.40
CA GLU A 57 11.97 -15.11 0.98
C GLU A 57 12.58 -15.73 2.24
N GLN A 58 11.79 -15.75 3.31
CA GLN A 58 12.18 -16.36 4.57
C GLN A 58 11.05 -17.22 5.12
N SER A 59 11.35 -18.50 5.35
CA SER A 59 10.43 -19.40 6.06
C SER A 59 10.46 -19.12 7.56
N SER A 60 9.30 -19.20 8.20
CA SER A 60 9.16 -19.21 9.66
C SER A 60 10.02 -20.33 10.25
N PRO A 61 10.67 -20.12 11.42
CA PRO A 61 11.41 -21.18 12.12
C PRO A 61 10.54 -22.42 12.43
N MET A 62 9.23 -22.21 12.63
CA MET A 62 8.28 -23.30 12.89
C MET A 62 7.71 -23.92 11.61
N GLY A 63 8.04 -23.37 10.44
CA GLY A 63 7.56 -23.84 9.15
C GLY A 63 6.08 -23.58 8.88
N ASP A 64 5.39 -22.76 9.68
CA ASP A 64 3.94 -22.49 9.57
C ASP A 64 3.59 -21.34 8.61
N ALA A 65 4.58 -20.53 8.25
CA ALA A 65 4.42 -19.40 7.35
C ALA A 65 5.69 -19.12 6.54
N THR A 66 5.50 -18.47 5.39
CA THR A 66 6.56 -17.88 4.58
C THR A 66 6.39 -16.37 4.57
N THR A 67 7.48 -15.62 4.70
CA THR A 67 7.47 -14.17 4.59
C THR A 67 8.25 -13.75 3.34
N LEU A 68 7.66 -12.87 2.53
CA LEU A 68 8.37 -12.16 1.48
C LEU A 68 8.67 -10.74 1.94
N SER A 69 9.95 -10.36 1.98
CA SER A 69 10.36 -8.97 2.17
C SER A 69 10.66 -8.34 0.81
N TYR A 70 10.17 -7.12 0.59
CA TYR A 70 10.46 -6.38 -0.64
C TYR A 70 10.42 -4.88 -0.40
N SER A 71 11.10 -4.14 -1.27
CA SER A 71 11.01 -2.69 -1.34
C SER A 71 10.69 -2.31 -2.78
N PRO A 72 9.63 -1.53 -3.04
CA PRO A 72 9.29 -1.11 -4.39
C PRO A 72 10.44 -0.29 -4.97
N SER A 73 10.91 -0.69 -6.15
CA SER A 73 11.88 0.10 -6.92
C SER A 73 11.14 1.20 -7.68
N GLU A 74 10.90 2.36 -7.07
CA GLU A 74 10.36 3.52 -7.78
C GLU A 74 11.46 4.50 -8.20
N SER A 75 11.33 5.05 -9.42
CA SER A 75 12.21 6.10 -9.94
C SER A 75 11.92 7.48 -9.35
N ASN A 76 10.83 7.64 -8.58
CA ASN A 76 10.37 8.93 -8.09
C ASN A 76 10.66 9.14 -6.59
N ARG A 77 11.77 9.83 -6.30
CA ARG A 77 12.31 10.13 -4.94
C ARG A 77 11.38 10.90 -3.99
N LYS A 78 10.21 11.34 -4.44
CA LYS A 78 9.25 12.13 -3.63
C LYS A 78 8.16 11.30 -2.94
N ARG A 79 8.19 9.97 -3.06
CA ARG A 79 7.15 9.09 -2.51
C ARG A 79 7.62 8.37 -1.25
N VAL A 80 6.78 8.39 -0.21
CA VAL A 80 6.96 7.68 1.08
C VAL A 80 7.37 6.21 0.87
N ASP A 81 6.91 5.61 -0.22
CA ASP A 81 7.12 4.19 -0.54
C ASP A 81 8.59 3.78 -0.67
N LEU A 82 9.49 4.72 -1.01
CA LEU A 82 10.94 4.46 -1.05
C LEU A 82 11.58 4.33 0.33
N TYR A 83 10.87 4.78 1.35
CA TYR A 83 11.30 4.72 2.75
C TYR A 83 10.48 3.72 3.53
N ILE A 84 9.83 2.74 2.87
CA ILE A 84 9.10 1.68 3.56
C ILE A 84 9.61 0.33 3.08
N ALA A 85 10.01 -0.51 4.04
CA ALA A 85 10.24 -1.93 3.82
C ALA A 85 8.92 -2.69 4.01
N HIS A 86 8.57 -3.54 3.05
CA HIS A 86 7.32 -4.31 3.09
C HIS A 86 7.59 -5.77 3.36
N PHE A 87 6.71 -6.38 4.14
CA PHE A 87 6.74 -7.79 4.47
C PHE A 87 5.34 -8.35 4.26
N LEU A 88 5.26 -9.41 3.48
CA LEU A 88 4.03 -10.15 3.21
C LEU A 88 4.15 -11.50 3.88
N ARG A 89 3.23 -11.85 4.76
CA ARG A 89 3.16 -13.18 5.35
C ARG A 89 2.17 -14.04 4.59
N PHE A 90 2.56 -15.28 4.33
CA PHE A 90 1.77 -16.32 3.69
C PHE A 90 1.69 -17.50 4.64
N ARG A 91 0.47 -17.88 5.03
CA ARG A 91 0.25 -18.98 5.98
C ARG A 91 0.12 -20.32 5.26
N GLN A 92 0.85 -21.33 5.73
CA GLN A 92 0.83 -22.66 5.10
C GLN A 92 -0.51 -23.37 5.27
N ASP A 93 -1.15 -23.21 6.43
CA ASP A 93 -2.47 -23.79 6.73
C ASP A 93 -3.61 -23.14 5.93
N ASN A 94 -3.35 -22.01 5.26
CA ASN A 94 -4.31 -21.33 4.40
C ASN A 94 -3.83 -21.28 2.94
N LYS A 95 -3.40 -22.43 2.41
CA LYS A 95 -2.98 -22.59 0.99
C LYS A 95 -1.90 -21.60 0.55
N ASN A 96 -1.03 -21.17 1.48
CA ASN A 96 -0.03 -20.12 1.25
C ASN A 96 -0.64 -18.80 0.75
N ALA A 97 -1.85 -18.44 1.20
CA ALA A 97 -2.45 -17.15 0.92
C ALA A 97 -1.86 -16.05 1.81
N CYS A 98 -1.69 -14.86 1.25
CA CYS A 98 -1.24 -13.70 1.99
C CYS A 98 -2.33 -13.23 2.96
N ASP A 99 -2.03 -13.26 4.25
CA ASP A 99 -3.00 -12.92 5.32
C ASP A 99 -2.63 -11.66 6.10
N LEU A 100 -1.37 -11.22 5.99
CA LEU A 100 -0.82 -10.11 6.73
C LEU A 100 0.18 -9.35 5.87
N ILE A 101 0.02 -8.02 5.85
CA ILE A 101 1.00 -7.08 5.30
C ILE A 101 1.54 -6.24 6.45
N MET A 102 2.86 -6.15 6.52
CA MET A 102 3.56 -5.26 7.44
C MET A 102 4.44 -4.30 6.64
N SER A 103 4.32 -3.02 6.97
CA SER A 103 5.02 -1.93 6.31
C SER A 103 5.80 -1.14 7.36
N TYR A 104 7.12 -1.09 7.21
CA TYR A 104 8.04 -0.47 8.17
C TYR A 104 8.68 0.78 7.58
N PRO A 105 8.27 1.98 8.02
CA PRO A 105 8.94 3.21 7.62
C PRO A 105 10.39 3.24 8.12
N MET A 106 11.34 3.34 7.19
CA MET A 106 12.77 3.55 7.43
C MET A 106 13.07 4.96 7.98
N MET A 107 12.13 5.90 7.83
CA MET A 107 12.20 7.25 8.40
C MET A 107 11.00 7.54 9.31
N GLN A 108 11.27 7.95 10.54
CA GLN A 108 10.24 8.28 11.54
C GLN A 108 9.98 9.79 11.55
N GLN A 109 9.12 10.25 10.64
CA GLN A 109 8.76 11.66 10.50
C GLN A 109 7.25 11.84 10.71
N ASN A 110 6.83 12.99 11.26
CA ASN A 110 5.41 13.26 11.56
C ASN A 110 4.52 13.14 10.32
N TRP A 111 4.99 13.67 9.19
CA TRP A 111 4.25 13.67 7.93
C TRP A 111 4.03 12.26 7.33
N VAL A 112 4.81 11.25 7.76
CA VAL A 112 4.63 9.85 7.33
C VAL A 112 3.32 9.30 7.91
N ALA A 113 3.01 9.60 9.18
CA ALA A 113 1.78 9.16 9.81
C ALA A 113 0.54 9.69 9.06
N ASP A 114 0.53 10.99 8.76
CA ASP A 114 -0.58 11.63 8.05
C ASP A 114 -0.73 11.08 6.62
N THR A 115 0.40 10.85 5.94
CA THR A 115 0.38 10.25 4.59
C THR A 115 -0.20 8.84 4.61
N LEU A 116 0.17 8.00 5.58
CA LEU A 116 -0.37 6.64 5.71
C LEU A 116 -1.87 6.66 6.04
N LYS A 117 -2.32 7.53 6.96
CA LYS A 117 -3.74 7.71 7.27
C LYS A 117 -4.56 8.09 6.04
N ASN A 118 -4.11 9.11 5.31
CA ASN A 118 -4.79 9.58 4.10
C ASN A 118 -4.90 8.48 3.05
N ARG A 119 -3.86 7.65 2.91
CA ARG A 119 -3.88 6.50 1.99
C ARG A 119 -4.89 5.43 2.40
N LEU A 120 -4.95 5.08 3.68
CA LEU A 120 -5.95 4.13 4.19
C LEU A 120 -7.37 4.64 3.90
N ILE A 121 -7.63 5.92 4.14
CA ILE A 121 -8.94 6.54 3.84
C ILE A 121 -9.24 6.48 2.34
N GLN A 122 -8.28 6.81 1.48
CA GLN A 122 -8.43 6.70 0.02
C GLN A 122 -8.66 5.25 -0.46
N ALA A 123 -8.11 4.27 0.24
CA ALA A 123 -8.34 2.84 -0.02
C ALA A 123 -9.70 2.33 0.50
N GLY A 124 -10.51 3.20 1.12
CA GLY A 124 -11.85 2.89 1.61
C GLY A 124 -11.91 2.41 3.06
N PHE A 125 -10.83 2.54 3.82
CA PHE A 125 -10.86 2.28 5.25
C PHE A 125 -11.53 3.42 6.01
N LYS A 126 -12.36 3.07 6.99
CA LYS A 126 -12.95 4.00 7.96
C LYS A 126 -12.11 4.00 9.24
N ALA A 127 -11.79 5.17 9.78
CA ALA A 127 -11.10 5.26 11.06
C ALA A 127 -12.01 4.79 12.20
N MET A 128 -11.52 3.86 13.03
CA MET A 128 -12.15 3.46 14.28
C MET A 128 -11.59 4.28 15.45
N ASP A 129 -10.28 4.54 15.42
CA ASP A 129 -9.60 5.49 16.29
C ASP A 129 -8.36 6.08 15.59
N HIS A 130 -7.50 6.79 16.33
CA HIS A 130 -6.30 7.43 15.78
C HIS A 130 -5.28 6.45 15.17
N SER A 131 -5.35 5.18 15.54
CA SER A 131 -4.41 4.11 15.18
C SER A 131 -5.06 2.99 14.37
N ARG A 132 -6.36 2.76 14.51
CA ARG A 132 -7.06 1.60 13.93
C ARG A 132 -8.08 2.02 12.90
N PHE A 133 -8.11 1.29 11.82
CA PHE A 133 -8.97 1.52 10.66
C PHE A 133 -9.61 0.20 10.23
N TRP A 134 -10.83 0.26 9.73
CA TRP A 134 -11.60 -0.91 9.28
C TRP A 134 -12.12 -0.71 7.88
N ASN A 135 -12.00 -1.73 7.04
CA ASN A 135 -12.60 -1.77 5.71
C ASN A 135 -13.68 -2.86 5.67
N GLU A 136 -14.95 -2.43 5.67
CA GLU A 136 -16.10 -3.33 5.68
C GLU A 136 -16.17 -4.18 4.41
N THR A 137 -16.02 -3.54 3.24
CA THR A 137 -16.08 -4.20 1.93
C THR A 137 -15.03 -5.30 1.80
N ARG A 138 -13.88 -5.12 2.44
CA ARG A 138 -12.73 -6.01 2.35
C ARG A 138 -12.56 -6.92 3.56
N HIS A 139 -13.37 -6.77 4.62
CA HIS A 139 -13.25 -7.51 5.87
C HIS A 139 -11.81 -7.52 6.43
N CYS A 140 -11.20 -6.35 6.52
CA CYS A 140 -9.82 -6.21 7.01
C CYS A 140 -9.63 -4.99 7.90
N SER A 141 -8.64 -5.10 8.78
CA SER A 141 -8.24 -4.03 9.70
C SER A 141 -6.83 -3.54 9.38
N ALA A 142 -6.63 -2.23 9.41
CA ALA A 142 -5.31 -1.61 9.39
C ALA A 142 -5.01 -0.98 10.74
N GLN A 143 -3.79 -1.18 11.24
CA GLN A 143 -3.31 -0.65 12.51
C GLN A 143 -1.97 0.06 12.31
N LEU A 144 -1.92 1.33 12.71
CA LEU A 144 -0.70 2.11 12.85
C LEU A 144 -0.15 1.91 14.26
N GLU A 145 0.99 1.25 14.35
CA GLU A 145 1.78 1.19 15.58
C GLU A 145 2.71 2.41 15.62
N TYR A 146 2.65 3.15 16.72
CA TYR A 146 3.45 4.34 16.92
C TYR A 146 4.70 4.06 17.75
N VAL A 147 5.72 4.90 17.58
CA VAL A 147 6.80 5.04 18.56
C VAL A 147 6.23 5.70 19.81
N ASN A 148 6.75 5.35 20.99
CA ASN A 148 6.38 5.96 22.28
C ASN A 148 6.92 7.40 22.43
N ASP A 149 6.78 8.21 21.38
CA ASP A 149 7.09 9.64 21.35
C ASP A 149 5.77 10.39 21.16
N LEU A 150 5.39 11.19 22.15
CA LEU A 150 4.20 12.03 22.08
C LEU A 150 4.55 13.43 21.59
N ASN A 151 3.68 14.00 20.77
CA ASN A 151 3.74 15.41 20.43
C ASN A 151 3.55 16.25 21.71
N PRO A 152 4.45 17.19 22.03
CA PRO A 152 4.41 17.93 23.29
C PRO A 152 3.15 18.80 23.43
N TYR A 153 2.52 19.19 22.32
CA TYR A 153 1.34 20.06 22.30
C TYR A 153 0.03 19.29 22.28
N THR A 154 -0.03 18.17 21.57
CA THR A 154 -1.28 17.39 21.42
C THR A 154 -1.34 16.16 22.31
N GLN A 155 -0.23 15.76 22.93
CA GLN A 155 -0.08 14.51 23.70
C GLN A 155 -0.44 13.26 22.87
N GLN A 156 -0.39 13.35 21.54
CA GLN A 156 -0.67 12.26 20.63
C GLN A 156 0.60 11.76 19.96
N PRO A 157 0.70 10.45 19.68
CA PRO A 157 1.85 9.91 18.96
C PRO A 157 1.83 10.32 17.49
N THR A 158 2.96 10.78 16.96
CA THR A 158 3.08 11.29 15.58
C THR A 158 4.02 10.47 14.70
N LYS A 159 4.87 9.63 15.27
CA LYS A 159 5.85 8.82 14.54
C LYS A 159 5.37 7.38 14.42
N VAL A 160 5.16 6.90 13.20
CA VAL A 160 4.75 5.51 12.94
C VAL A 160 5.97 4.60 12.93
N ARG A 161 5.91 3.54 13.73
CA ARG A 161 6.85 2.42 13.73
C ARG A 161 6.50 1.37 12.68
N MET A 162 5.21 1.05 12.55
CA MET A 162 4.71 0.01 11.67
C MET A 162 3.28 0.31 11.23
N LEU A 163 2.97 0.00 9.98
CA LEU A 163 1.59 -0.22 9.53
C LEU A 163 1.37 -1.73 9.37
N ARG A 164 0.38 -2.27 10.07
CA ARG A 164 -0.06 -3.66 9.94
C ARG A 164 -1.44 -3.70 9.29
N VAL A 165 -1.61 -4.48 8.24
CA VAL A 165 -2.92 -4.76 7.64
C VAL A 165 -3.20 -6.25 7.78
N SER A 166 -4.25 -6.58 8.53
CA SER A 166 -4.67 -7.96 8.83
C SER A 166 -6.04 -8.23 8.22
N TYR A 167 -6.17 -9.34 7.51
CA TYR A 167 -7.46 -9.83 7.05
C TYR A 167 -8.08 -10.76 8.09
N THR A 168 -9.35 -10.56 8.40
CA THR A 168 -10.11 -11.58 9.13
C THR A 168 -10.62 -12.59 8.12
N SER A 169 -10.24 -13.86 8.26
CA SER A 169 -10.93 -14.93 7.56
C SER A 169 -12.42 -14.82 7.90
N ASN A 170 -13.26 -14.74 6.87
CA ASN A 170 -14.69 -14.60 7.07
C ASN A 170 -15.18 -15.87 7.80
N PRO A 171 -15.75 -15.79 9.02
CA PRO A 171 -16.21 -16.97 9.74
C PRO A 171 -17.38 -17.69 9.04
N LYS A 172 -17.88 -17.13 7.92
CA LYS A 172 -18.95 -17.68 7.10
C LYS A 172 -18.50 -18.45 5.85
N GLN A 173 -17.23 -18.78 5.69
CA GLN A 173 -16.82 -19.79 4.72
C GLN A 173 -16.67 -21.14 5.41
N PRO A 174 -17.57 -22.11 5.15
CA PRO A 174 -17.31 -23.50 5.48
C PRO A 174 -16.17 -24.03 4.60
N GLU A 175 -15.17 -24.61 5.29
CA GLU A 175 -14.06 -25.51 4.88
C GLU A 175 -12.99 -25.01 3.89
#